data_AF-A0A9P0DUI2-F1
#
_entry.id   AF-A0A9P0DUI2-F1
#
_cell.length_a   1.000
_cell.length_b   1.000
_cell.length_c   1.000
_cell.angle_alpha   90.00
_cell.angle_beta   90.00
_cell.angle_gamma   90.00
#
_symmetry.space_group_name_H-M   'P 1'
#
loop_
_entity.id
_entity.type
_entity.pdbx_description
1 polymer ?
#
loop_
_entity_poly.entity_id
_entity_poly.type
_entity_poly.pdbx_seq_one_letter_code
_entity_poly.pdbx_strand_id
1 'polypeptide(L)'
;MSPSQKTELINFMDKNPELRSGKFTKTFTFKKSQELWITITNSLNSLPGAQKTWQQWRKTWHDLKISAKRKTAEVKKYQRTTGGGPALPNENLLNNEEIQVVNMMAPVAIEGHLVAESSTSFEFPDPFINEEEFANVSRNVSIDEHNEVILLVENEETASDHLYYATEKKDDGKENIELPSKPKRSTKKLFQVQRLNQTIAATEKMAEQNEKRKDQKGLYEAQKLKLYEQDIEVKKRIASALEKIAQKM
;
A
#
# COMPACT_ATOMS: atom_id res chain seq x y z
N MET A 1 -8.68 -18.29 -24.20
CA MET A 1 -8.76 -19.48 -23.32
C MET A 1 -10.12 -20.10 -23.60
N SER A 2 -10.16 -21.41 -23.83
CA SER A 2 -11.42 -22.12 -24.05
C SER A 2 -12.27 -22.14 -22.77
N PRO A 3 -13.63 -22.16 -22.83
CA PRO A 3 -14.48 -22.30 -21.65
C PRO A 3 -14.10 -23.51 -20.80
N SER A 4 -13.83 -24.67 -21.41
CA SER A 4 -13.42 -25.88 -20.69
C SER A 4 -12.10 -25.70 -19.94
N GLN A 5 -11.13 -24.99 -20.53
CA GLN A 5 -9.87 -24.66 -19.86
C GLN A 5 -10.09 -23.71 -18.67
N LYS A 6 -11.06 -22.79 -18.79
CA LYS A 6 -11.40 -21.86 -17.71
C LYS A 6 -12.02 -22.59 -16.53
N THR A 7 -13.00 -23.45 -16.77
CA THR A 7 -13.67 -24.24 -15.74
C THR A 7 -12.67 -25.15 -15.02
N GLU A 8 -11.78 -25.83 -15.76
CA GLU A 8 -10.75 -26.70 -15.17
C GLU A 8 -9.76 -25.92 -14.30
N LEU A 9 -9.32 -24.74 -14.76
CA LEU A 9 -8.45 -23.86 -13.97
C LEU A 9 -9.12 -23.42 -12.67
N ILE A 10 -10.39 -23.03 -12.72
CA ILE A 10 -11.16 -22.61 -11.54
C ILE A 10 -11.32 -23.78 -10.55
N ASN A 11 -11.68 -24.97 -11.04
CA ASN A 11 -11.80 -26.18 -10.21
C ASN A 11 -10.48 -26.56 -9.54
N PHE A 12 -9.35 -26.44 -10.26
CA PHE A 12 -8.04 -26.71 -9.69
C PHE A 12 -7.67 -25.72 -8.58
N MET A 13 -8.04 -24.44 -8.74
CA MET A 13 -7.81 -23.41 -7.72
C MET A 13 -8.65 -23.62 -6.46
N ASP A 14 -9.86 -24.16 -6.62
CA ASP A 14 -10.72 -24.47 -5.48
C ASP A 14 -10.15 -25.62 -4.63
N LYS A 15 -9.64 -26.66 -5.30
CA LYS A 15 -8.97 -27.80 -4.64
C LYS A 15 -7.63 -27.45 -3.99
N ASN A 16 -6.97 -26.38 -4.43
CA ASN A 16 -5.63 -25.98 -3.96
C ASN A 16 -5.63 -24.58 -3.32
N PRO A 17 -6.17 -24.41 -2.09
CA PRO A 17 -6.26 -23.11 -1.43
C PRO A 17 -4.88 -22.46 -1.17
N GLU A 18 -3.84 -23.27 -0.91
CA GLU A 18 -2.46 -22.77 -0.72
C GLU A 18 -1.95 -22.06 -1.99
N LEU A 19 -2.17 -22.67 -3.15
CA LEU A 19 -1.81 -22.12 -4.45
C LEU A 19 -2.64 -20.88 -4.79
N ARG A 20 -3.94 -20.94 -4.49
CA ARG A 20 -4.89 -19.85 -4.71
C ARG A 20 -4.52 -18.60 -3.92
N SER A 21 -4.15 -18.78 -2.65
CA SER A 21 -3.77 -17.69 -1.74
C SER A 21 -2.46 -17.02 -2.16
N GLY A 22 -1.53 -17.78 -2.76
CA GLY A 22 -0.20 -17.27 -3.13
C GLY A 22 0.71 -16.94 -1.94
N LYS A 23 0.30 -17.29 -0.71
CA LYS A 23 1.10 -17.08 0.51
C LYS A 23 1.97 -18.31 0.76
N PHE A 24 3.28 -18.11 0.79
CA PHE A 24 4.21 -19.19 1.13
C PHE A 24 4.23 -19.42 2.65
N THR A 25 4.23 -20.69 3.03
CA THR A 25 4.27 -21.15 4.42
C THR A 25 5.42 -22.15 4.56
N LYS A 26 5.81 -22.52 5.79
CA LYS A 26 6.83 -23.56 6.02
C LYS A 26 6.54 -24.87 5.26
N THR A 27 5.26 -25.20 5.06
CA THR A 27 4.77 -26.39 4.33
C THR A 27 4.54 -26.16 2.84
N PHE A 28 4.39 -24.90 2.41
CA PHE A 28 4.07 -24.51 1.04
C PHE A 28 5.16 -23.59 0.50
N THR A 29 6.14 -24.20 -0.16
CA THR A 29 7.30 -23.51 -0.72
C THR A 29 7.06 -23.09 -2.17
N PHE A 30 7.94 -22.22 -2.67
CA PHE A 30 7.94 -21.84 -4.08
C PHE A 30 8.01 -23.05 -5.02
N LYS A 31 8.87 -24.04 -4.71
CA LYS A 31 9.03 -25.25 -5.53
C LYS A 31 7.71 -26.03 -5.63
N LYS A 32 7.01 -26.22 -4.51
CA LYS A 32 5.70 -26.90 -4.47
C LYS A 32 4.65 -26.13 -5.26
N SER A 33 4.64 -24.81 -5.16
CA SER A 33 3.76 -23.94 -5.97
C SER A 33 4.04 -24.08 -7.47
N GLN A 34 5.31 -24.07 -7.86
CA GLN A 34 5.72 -24.25 -9.26
C GLN A 34 5.31 -25.63 -9.79
N GLU A 35 5.52 -26.70 -9.02
CA GLU A 35 5.09 -28.05 -9.37
C GLU A 35 3.58 -28.12 -9.62
N LEU A 36 2.75 -27.56 -8.73
CA LEU A 36 1.30 -27.49 -8.93
C LEU A 36 0.92 -26.70 -10.19
N TRP A 37 1.58 -25.58 -10.45
CA TRP A 37 1.36 -24.80 -11.67
C TRP A 37 1.73 -25.57 -12.94
N ILE A 38 2.80 -26.36 -12.91
CA ILE A 38 3.19 -27.24 -14.03
C ILE A 38 2.15 -28.34 -14.22
N THR A 39 1.70 -28.99 -13.15
CA THR A 39 0.68 -30.04 -13.19
C THR A 39 -0.61 -29.55 -13.85
N ILE A 40 -1.15 -28.40 -13.41
CA ILE A 40 -2.37 -27.85 -14.03
C ILE A 40 -2.11 -27.39 -15.46
N THR A 41 -0.92 -26.88 -15.77
CA THR A 41 -0.55 -26.50 -17.15
C THR A 41 -0.63 -27.68 -18.09
N ASN A 42 -0.10 -28.84 -17.69
CA ASN A 42 -0.17 -30.06 -18.50
C ASN A 42 -1.63 -30.49 -18.72
N SER A 43 -2.48 -30.43 -17.69
CA SER A 43 -3.92 -30.71 -17.83
C SER A 43 -4.60 -29.74 -18.80
N LEU A 44 -4.38 -28.43 -18.63
CA LEU A 44 -5.01 -27.39 -19.45
C LEU A 44 -4.54 -27.41 -20.91
N ASN A 45 -3.27 -27.71 -21.13
CA ASN A 45 -2.68 -27.84 -22.47
C ASN A 45 -3.10 -29.15 -23.15
N SER A 46 -3.53 -30.16 -22.39
CA SER A 46 -4.12 -31.38 -22.98
C SER A 46 -5.53 -31.13 -23.57
N LEU A 47 -6.23 -30.11 -23.06
CA LEU A 47 -7.54 -29.70 -23.56
C LEU A 47 -7.42 -28.88 -24.85
N PRO A 48 -8.41 -28.96 -25.76
CA PRO A 48 -8.44 -28.13 -26.96
C PRO A 48 -8.56 -26.64 -26.59
N GLY A 49 -7.64 -25.82 -27.09
CA GLY A 49 -7.64 -24.39 -26.83
C GLY A 49 -6.25 -23.77 -26.82
N ALA A 50 -6.05 -22.83 -25.90
CA ALA A 50 -4.80 -22.08 -25.80
C ALA A 50 -3.70 -22.94 -25.17
N GLN A 51 -2.54 -22.99 -25.82
CA GLN A 51 -1.33 -23.61 -25.29
C GLN A 51 -0.50 -22.53 -24.61
N LYS A 52 -0.26 -22.67 -23.30
CA LYS A 52 0.45 -21.66 -22.50
C LYS A 52 1.45 -22.30 -21.56
N THR A 53 2.48 -21.54 -21.19
CA THR A 53 3.41 -21.96 -20.13
C THR A 53 2.77 -21.77 -18.74
N TRP A 54 3.32 -22.41 -17.73
CA TRP A 54 2.83 -22.31 -16.35
C TRP A 54 2.79 -20.87 -15.83
N GLN A 55 3.73 -20.03 -16.27
CA GLN A 55 3.79 -18.61 -15.95
C GLN A 55 2.64 -17.82 -16.58
N GLN A 56 2.33 -18.13 -17.83
CA GLN A 56 1.22 -17.52 -18.54
C GLN A 56 -0.12 -17.97 -17.96
N TRP A 57 -0.26 -19.22 -17.52
CA TRP A 57 -1.44 -19.69 -16.80
C TRP A 57 -1.58 -19.03 -15.43
N ARG A 58 -0.48 -18.87 -14.69
CA ARG A 58 -0.46 -18.09 -13.44
C ARG A 58 -0.92 -16.66 -13.64
N LYS A 59 -0.44 -15.99 -14.70
CA LYS A 59 -0.91 -14.66 -15.08
C LYS A 59 -2.39 -14.67 -15.45
N THR A 60 -2.84 -15.64 -16.24
CA THR A 60 -4.25 -15.78 -16.64
C THR A 60 -5.15 -15.90 -15.42
N TRP A 61 -4.76 -16.68 -14.40
CA TRP A 61 -5.47 -16.75 -13.13
C TRP A 61 -5.53 -15.42 -12.39
N HIS A 62 -4.41 -14.69 -12.35
CA HIS A 62 -4.38 -13.36 -11.76
C HIS A 62 -5.32 -12.39 -12.47
N ASP A 63 -5.29 -12.35 -13.81
CA ASP A 63 -6.15 -11.51 -14.64
C ASP A 63 -7.65 -11.85 -14.44
N LEU A 64 -7.99 -13.14 -14.31
CA LEU A 64 -9.35 -13.59 -13.99
C LEU A 64 -9.85 -13.02 -12.67
N LYS A 65 -9.02 -13.07 -11.62
CA LYS A 65 -9.36 -12.51 -10.31
C LYS A 65 -9.59 -11.00 -10.37
N ILE A 66 -8.72 -10.27 -11.07
CA ILE A 66 -8.86 -8.81 -11.23
C ILE A 66 -10.14 -8.48 -12.00
N SER A 67 -10.39 -9.16 -13.12
CA SER A 67 -11.59 -8.93 -13.92
C SER A 67 -12.86 -9.17 -13.12
N ALA A 68 -12.93 -10.28 -12.37
CA ALA A 68 -14.08 -10.61 -11.55
C ALA A 68 -14.29 -9.60 -10.41
N LYS A 69 -13.21 -9.15 -9.75
CA LYS A 69 -13.26 -8.07 -8.75
C LYS A 69 -13.78 -6.77 -9.33
N ARG A 70 -13.31 -6.37 -10.51
CA ARG A 70 -13.74 -5.13 -11.17
C ARG A 70 -15.23 -5.14 -11.46
N LYS A 71 -15.74 -6.21 -12.07
CA LYS A 71 -17.17 -6.38 -12.31
C LYS A 71 -17.99 -6.37 -11.02
N THR A 72 -17.51 -7.04 -9.97
CA THR A 72 -18.17 -7.02 -8.66
C THR A 72 -18.26 -5.61 -8.09
N ALA A 73 -17.19 -4.82 -8.23
CA ALA A 73 -17.17 -3.43 -7.76
C ALA A 73 -18.17 -2.55 -8.54
N GLU A 74 -18.27 -2.74 -9.86
CA GLU A 74 -19.25 -2.04 -10.70
C GLU A 74 -20.69 -2.39 -10.30
N VAL A 75 -20.98 -3.68 -10.09
CA VAL A 75 -22.30 -4.14 -9.61
C VAL A 75 -22.62 -3.54 -8.24
N LYS A 76 -21.67 -3.57 -7.28
CA LYS A 76 -21.86 -2.96 -5.96
C LYS A 76 -22.05 -1.46 -6.03
N LYS A 77 -21.33 -0.77 -6.91
CA LYS A 77 -21.48 0.68 -7.12
C LYS A 77 -22.90 1.00 -7.59
N TYR A 78 -23.39 0.27 -8.58
CA TYR A 78 -24.75 0.43 -9.07
C TYR A 78 -25.81 0.10 -8.02
N GLN A 79 -25.63 -0.98 -7.25
CA GLN A 79 -26.54 -1.34 -6.15
C GLN A 79 -26.64 -0.25 -5.07
N ARG A 80 -25.59 0.57 -4.91
CA ARG A 80 -25.56 1.70 -3.97
C ARG A 80 -26.16 2.98 -4.53
N THR A 81 -26.38 3.08 -5.84
CA THR A 81 -27.04 4.26 -6.41
C THR A 81 -28.53 4.21 -6.10
N THR A 82 -29.01 5.18 -5.33
CA THR A 82 -30.43 5.40 -5.05
C THR A 82 -30.98 6.39 -6.08
N GLY A 83 -32.09 6.06 -6.75
CA GLY A 83 -32.75 7.00 -7.68
C GLY A 83 -33.26 6.44 -9.01
N GLY A 84 -33.73 5.18 -9.06
CA GLY A 84 -34.48 4.66 -10.23
C GLY A 84 -33.71 4.61 -11.55
N GLY A 85 -32.37 4.60 -11.50
CA GLY A 85 -31.52 4.53 -12.70
C GLY A 85 -31.78 3.30 -13.58
N PRO A 86 -31.35 3.34 -14.85
CA PRO A 86 -31.56 2.25 -15.79
C PRO A 86 -30.82 0.99 -15.35
N ALA A 87 -31.44 -0.17 -15.53
CA ALA A 87 -30.87 -1.47 -15.18
C ALA A 87 -29.44 -1.65 -15.73
N LEU A 88 -28.57 -2.27 -14.94
CA LEU A 88 -27.23 -2.66 -15.39
C LEU A 88 -27.31 -3.50 -16.67
N PRO A 89 -26.51 -3.18 -17.69
CA PRO A 89 -26.37 -4.03 -18.87
C PRO A 89 -25.95 -5.46 -18.48
N ASN A 90 -26.52 -6.47 -19.15
CA ASN A 90 -26.24 -7.88 -18.87
C ASN A 90 -24.75 -8.26 -18.98
N GLU A 91 -23.98 -7.55 -19.81
CA GLU A 91 -22.53 -7.72 -19.97
C GLU A 91 -21.72 -7.39 -18.70
N ASN A 92 -22.29 -6.55 -17.83
CA ASN A 92 -21.68 -6.14 -16.56
C ASN A 92 -22.16 -7.00 -15.38
N LEU A 93 -23.09 -7.93 -15.61
CA LEU A 93 -23.45 -8.95 -14.64
C LEU A 93 -22.31 -9.98 -14.53
N LEU A 94 -22.11 -10.51 -13.33
CA LEU A 94 -21.15 -11.58 -13.12
C LEU A 94 -21.70 -12.86 -13.74
N ASN A 95 -20.85 -13.54 -14.52
CA ASN A 95 -21.15 -14.89 -14.97
C ASN A 95 -20.92 -15.92 -13.84
N ASN A 96 -21.51 -17.12 -13.92
CA ASN A 96 -21.40 -18.16 -12.88
C ASN A 96 -19.94 -18.47 -12.48
N GLU A 97 -19.04 -18.52 -13.46
CA GLU A 97 -17.61 -18.73 -13.21
C GLU A 97 -16.96 -17.55 -12.47
N GLU A 98 -17.38 -16.32 -12.76
CA GLU A 98 -16.88 -15.12 -12.09
C GLU A 98 -17.40 -15.05 -10.65
N ILE A 99 -18.66 -15.44 -10.42
CA ILE A 99 -19.23 -15.60 -9.08
C ILE A 99 -18.41 -16.60 -8.27
N GLN A 100 -18.07 -17.76 -8.85
CA GLN A 100 -17.25 -18.77 -8.18
C GLN A 100 -15.86 -18.21 -7.82
N VAL A 101 -15.21 -17.49 -8.74
CA VAL A 101 -13.92 -16.83 -8.48
C VAL A 101 -14.03 -15.82 -7.35
N VAL A 102 -15.07 -14.99 -7.32
CA VAL A 102 -15.28 -13.97 -6.28
C VAL A 102 -15.53 -14.60 -4.92
N ASN A 103 -16.33 -15.68 -4.85
CA ASN A 103 -16.60 -16.39 -3.61
C ASN A 103 -15.33 -17.01 -3.02
N MET A 104 -14.46 -17.56 -3.86
CA MET A 104 -13.16 -18.09 -3.42
C MET A 104 -12.20 -17.02 -2.89
N MET A 105 -12.42 -15.74 -3.25
CA MET A 105 -11.63 -14.59 -2.82
C MET A 105 -12.20 -13.89 -1.57
N ALA A 106 -13.12 -14.54 -0.85
CA ALA A 106 -13.90 -13.99 0.26
C ALA A 106 -13.14 -12.93 1.09
N PRO A 107 -13.82 -11.84 1.50
CA PRO A 107 -13.18 -10.78 2.25
C PRO A 107 -12.55 -11.38 3.51
N VAL A 108 -11.23 -11.26 3.63
CA VAL A 108 -10.59 -11.40 4.93
C VAL A 108 -11.09 -10.21 5.71
N ALA A 109 -12.09 -10.42 6.55
CA ALA A 109 -12.39 -9.48 7.62
C ALA A 109 -11.10 -9.44 8.45
N ILE A 110 -10.36 -8.34 8.32
CA ILE A 110 -9.24 -8.08 9.21
C ILE A 110 -9.90 -7.63 10.50
N GLU A 111 -10.20 -8.60 11.35
CA GLU A 111 -10.50 -8.34 12.74
C GLU A 111 -9.25 -7.69 13.32
N GLY A 112 -9.35 -6.41 13.67
CA GLY A 112 -8.25 -5.67 14.27
C GLY A 112 -7.77 -6.45 15.49
N HIS A 113 -6.46 -6.61 15.65
CA HIS A 113 -5.94 -7.17 16.89
C HIS A 113 -6.39 -6.25 18.03
N LEU A 114 -7.01 -6.80 19.08
CA LEU A 114 -7.38 -6.08 20.29
C LEU A 114 -6.10 -5.71 21.06
N VAL A 115 -5.26 -4.86 20.47
CA VAL A 115 -4.21 -4.16 21.21
C VAL A 115 -4.93 -3.12 22.03
N ALA A 116 -4.72 -3.11 23.35
CA ALA A 116 -5.14 -2.01 24.19
C ALA A 116 -4.52 -0.72 23.63
N GLU A 117 -5.36 0.22 23.18
CA GLU A 117 -4.90 1.50 22.68
C GLU A 117 -4.01 2.16 23.75
N SER A 118 -2.84 2.65 23.35
CA SER A 118 -1.98 3.39 24.27
C SER A 118 -2.64 4.73 24.58
N SER A 119 -3.24 4.87 25.76
CA SER A 119 -3.80 6.13 26.21
C SER A 119 -2.66 7.11 26.49
N THR A 120 -2.43 8.06 25.58
CA THR A 120 -1.56 9.20 25.85
C THR A 120 -2.42 10.38 26.30
N SER A 121 -2.30 10.77 27.57
CA SER A 121 -2.91 12.00 28.08
C SER A 121 -2.08 13.20 27.61
N PHE A 122 -2.63 13.99 26.70
CA PHE A 122 -2.09 15.31 26.40
C PHE A 122 -2.72 16.31 27.37
N GLU A 123 -1.97 16.69 28.41
CA GLU A 123 -2.29 17.89 29.18
C GLU A 123 -1.84 19.10 28.38
N PHE A 124 -2.79 19.75 27.71
CA PHE A 124 -2.59 21.08 27.17
C PHE A 124 -2.71 22.06 28.34
N PRO A 125 -1.64 22.80 28.70
CA PRO A 125 -1.77 23.85 29.70
C PRO A 125 -2.71 24.92 29.15
N ASP A 126 -3.83 25.10 29.85
CA ASP A 126 -4.91 26.01 29.47
C ASP A 126 -4.37 27.43 29.30
N PRO A 127 -4.36 28.00 28.09
CA PRO A 127 -4.00 29.39 27.91
C PRO A 127 -5.27 30.20 28.15
N PHE A 128 -5.52 30.59 29.41
CA PHE A 128 -6.43 31.68 29.80
C PHE A 128 -7.64 31.87 28.88
N ILE A 129 -8.72 31.13 29.12
CA ILE A 129 -10.03 31.49 28.56
C ILE A 129 -10.77 32.28 29.64
N ASN A 130 -10.80 33.60 29.49
CA ASN A 130 -11.79 34.44 30.15
C ASN A 130 -13.17 33.99 29.63
N GLU A 131 -14.04 33.53 30.54
CA GLU A 131 -15.38 32.97 30.25
C GLU A 131 -16.35 33.93 29.53
N GLU A 132 -16.02 35.21 29.39
CA GLU A 132 -16.94 36.21 28.81
C GLU A 132 -16.88 36.34 27.28
N GLU A 133 -15.84 35.85 26.59
CA GLU A 133 -15.76 36.00 25.12
C GLU A 133 -16.39 34.85 24.32
N PHE A 134 -16.64 33.68 24.93
CA PHE A 134 -17.18 32.53 24.19
C PHE A 134 -18.66 32.69 23.81
N ALA A 135 -19.40 33.59 24.46
CA ALA A 135 -20.81 33.83 24.19
C ALA A 135 -21.09 34.58 22.86
N ASN A 136 -20.08 35.23 22.28
CA ASN A 136 -20.26 36.03 21.06
C ASN A 136 -19.88 35.32 19.75
N VAL A 137 -19.28 34.13 19.80
CA VAL A 137 -18.93 33.35 18.58
C VAL A 137 -20.07 32.42 18.16
N SER A 138 -21.06 32.14 19.00
CA SER A 138 -22.21 31.27 18.64
C SER A 138 -23.24 31.91 17.70
N ARG A 139 -22.96 33.05 17.06
CA ARG A 139 -23.91 33.67 16.10
C ARG A 139 -23.51 33.65 14.64
N ASN A 140 -22.35 33.14 14.23
CA ASN A 140 -22.00 33.06 12.80
C ASN A 140 -21.21 31.79 12.44
N VAL A 141 -21.86 30.62 12.46
CA VAL A 141 -21.42 29.47 11.66
C VAL A 141 -22.66 28.78 11.10
N SER A 142 -23.04 29.13 9.86
CA SER A 142 -23.81 28.22 9.01
C SER A 142 -22.90 27.05 8.65
N ILE A 143 -23.30 25.84 9.02
CA ILE A 143 -22.63 24.62 8.59
C ILE A 143 -23.26 24.23 7.26
N ASP A 144 -22.58 24.59 6.16
CA ASP A 144 -22.84 23.96 4.87
C ASP A 144 -22.26 22.53 4.91
N GLU A 145 -23.14 21.53 4.91
CA GLU A 145 -22.83 20.08 4.92
C GLU A 145 -22.26 19.55 3.57
N HIS A 146 -21.42 20.33 2.90
CA HIS A 146 -20.79 19.95 1.64
C HIS A 146 -19.29 20.21 1.66
N ASN A 147 -18.54 19.29 2.28
CA ASN A 147 -17.19 18.94 1.83
C ASN A 147 -16.68 17.70 2.58
N GLU A 148 -17.08 16.50 2.14
CA GLU A 148 -16.22 15.33 2.36
C GLU A 148 -15.14 15.31 1.29
N VAL A 149 -13.90 15.58 1.72
CA VAL A 149 -12.69 15.30 0.93
C VAL A 149 -12.55 13.79 0.82
N ILE A 150 -12.97 13.25 -0.32
CA ILE A 150 -12.67 11.86 -0.70
C ILE A 150 -11.16 11.78 -0.89
N LEU A 151 -10.48 11.17 0.09
CA LEU A 151 -9.11 10.71 -0.05
C LEU A 151 -9.13 9.60 -1.11
N LEU A 152 -8.85 9.96 -2.36
CA LEU A 152 -8.43 9.00 -3.36
C LEU A 152 -7.04 8.51 -2.92
N VAL A 153 -7.03 7.43 -2.15
CA VAL A 153 -5.83 6.61 -1.97
C VAL A 153 -5.53 6.03 -3.35
N GLU A 154 -4.70 6.73 -4.11
CA GLU A 154 -3.88 6.13 -5.15
C GLU A 154 -3.05 5.07 -4.43
N ASN A 155 -3.53 3.82 -4.44
CA ASN A 155 -2.79 2.71 -3.89
C ASN A 155 -1.47 2.63 -4.64
N GLU A 156 -0.39 3.01 -3.93
CA GLU A 156 0.96 2.67 -4.28
C GLU A 156 1.00 1.16 -4.55
N GLU A 157 1.25 0.81 -5.80
CA GLU A 157 1.57 -0.55 -6.21
C GLU A 157 2.67 -1.06 -5.28
N THR A 158 2.33 -2.01 -4.41
CA THR A 158 3.29 -2.74 -3.61
C THR A 158 4.34 -3.34 -4.57
N ALA A 159 5.49 -2.69 -4.60
CA ALA A 159 6.65 -2.97 -5.43
C ALA A 159 7.38 -4.25 -4.98
N SER A 160 6.65 -5.36 -4.86
CA SER A 160 7.19 -6.66 -4.44
C SER A 160 7.13 -7.75 -5.51
N ASP A 161 6.34 -7.60 -6.58
CA ASP A 161 6.09 -8.71 -7.52
C ASP A 161 6.74 -8.53 -8.90
N HIS A 162 7.49 -7.45 -9.13
CA HIS A 162 7.99 -7.11 -10.48
C HIS A 162 9.45 -7.50 -10.78
N LEU A 163 10.10 -8.29 -9.93
CA LEU A 163 11.49 -8.74 -10.12
C LEU A 163 11.59 -10.27 -10.29
N TYR A 164 11.03 -10.84 -11.35
CA TYR A 164 11.34 -12.25 -11.67
C TYR A 164 11.21 -12.62 -13.15
N TYR A 165 11.88 -11.89 -14.04
CA TYR A 165 12.20 -12.38 -15.39
C TYR A 165 13.54 -11.81 -15.88
N ALA A 166 14.64 -12.40 -15.40
CA ALA A 166 15.90 -12.38 -16.14
C ALA A 166 16.03 -13.73 -16.83
N THR A 167 15.75 -13.77 -18.13
CA THR A 167 15.97 -14.98 -18.95
C THR A 167 17.43 -15.10 -19.32
N GLU A 168 18.00 -16.25 -19.00
CA GLU A 168 19.35 -16.69 -19.36
C GLU A 168 19.58 -16.69 -20.87
N LYS A 169 20.83 -16.45 -21.25
CA LYS A 169 21.35 -16.55 -22.61
C LYS A 169 21.38 -18.01 -23.07
N LYS A 170 20.98 -18.26 -24.31
CA LYS A 170 21.61 -19.26 -25.19
C LYS A 170 21.73 -18.69 -26.60
N ASP A 171 22.91 -18.89 -27.15
CA ASP A 171 23.35 -18.52 -28.49
C ASP A 171 23.04 -19.66 -29.49
N ASP A 172 23.24 -19.34 -30.77
CA ASP A 172 23.37 -20.19 -31.97
C ASP A 172 22.20 -20.23 -32.97
N GLY A 173 22.49 -19.73 -34.19
CA GLY A 173 21.78 -20.10 -35.42
C GLY A 173 21.39 -18.93 -36.32
N LYS A 174 22.23 -18.61 -37.31
CA LYS A 174 22.00 -17.59 -38.36
C LYS A 174 20.86 -18.00 -39.30
N GLU A 175 19.99 -17.06 -39.65
CA GLU A 175 19.55 -16.86 -41.04
C GLU A 175 18.96 -15.44 -41.24
N ASN A 176 19.39 -14.81 -42.34
CA ASN A 176 19.12 -13.43 -42.73
C ASN A 176 17.70 -13.28 -43.29
N ILE A 177 16.89 -12.38 -42.71
CA ILE A 177 15.78 -11.73 -43.42
C ILE A 177 15.77 -10.25 -43.01
N GLU A 178 15.90 -9.37 -44.01
CA GLU A 178 15.96 -7.92 -43.85
C GLU A 178 14.67 -7.31 -43.27
N LEU A 179 14.90 -6.22 -42.52
CA LEU A 179 14.00 -5.40 -41.69
C LEU A 179 12.63 -5.01 -42.31
N PRO A 180 11.64 -4.85 -41.42
CA PRO A 180 10.94 -3.58 -41.28
C PRO A 180 11.37 -2.86 -39.99
N SER A 181 11.55 -1.55 -40.09
CA SER A 181 12.12 -0.67 -39.06
C SER A 181 11.35 -0.70 -37.73
N LYS A 182 12.04 -1.11 -36.66
CA LYS A 182 11.55 -1.01 -35.27
C LYS A 182 11.90 0.37 -34.68
N PRO A 183 11.00 1.05 -33.96
CA PRO A 183 11.36 2.25 -33.21
C PRO A 183 12.32 1.92 -32.06
N LYS A 184 13.16 2.92 -31.77
CA LYS A 184 14.49 2.86 -31.14
C LYS A 184 14.50 2.31 -29.71
N ARG A 185 15.36 1.31 -29.46
CA ARG A 185 15.76 0.79 -28.12
C ARG A 185 16.41 1.85 -27.20
N SER A 186 16.73 3.05 -27.66
CA SER A 186 17.47 4.05 -26.84
C SER A 186 16.60 4.84 -25.86
N THR A 187 15.30 5.01 -26.12
CA THR A 187 14.41 5.80 -25.27
C THR A 187 14.19 5.16 -23.90
N LYS A 188 14.05 3.83 -23.83
CA LYS A 188 13.85 3.08 -22.57
C LYS A 188 15.02 3.23 -21.59
N LYS A 189 16.28 3.26 -22.08
CA LYS A 189 17.45 3.48 -21.23
C LYS A 189 17.49 4.90 -20.66
N LEU A 190 17.07 5.90 -21.44
CA LEU A 190 17.03 7.29 -21.03
C LEU A 190 16.02 7.51 -19.88
N PHE A 191 14.82 6.94 -19.98
CA PHE A 191 13.82 7.01 -18.91
C PHE A 191 14.27 6.32 -17.62
N GLN A 192 15.01 5.21 -17.72
CA GLN A 192 15.53 4.50 -16.55
C GLN A 192 16.61 5.32 -15.82
N VAL A 193 17.52 5.96 -16.57
CA VAL A 193 18.55 6.84 -16.02
C VAL A 193 17.93 8.10 -15.39
N GLN A 194 16.93 8.68 -16.04
CA GLN A 194 16.21 9.85 -15.50
C GLN A 194 15.52 9.53 -14.17
N ARG A 195 14.88 8.36 -14.07
CA ARG A 195 14.24 7.90 -12.83
C ARG A 195 15.25 7.63 -11.71
N LEU A 196 16.42 7.08 -12.04
CA LEU A 196 17.53 6.90 -11.09
C LEU A 196 18.04 8.23 -10.55
N ASN A 197 18.27 9.22 -11.42
CA ASN A 197 18.74 10.55 -11.01
C ASN A 197 17.71 11.28 -10.12
N GLN A 198 16.41 11.16 -10.44
CA GLN A 198 15.35 11.70 -9.58
C GLN A 198 15.32 11.04 -8.20
N THR A 199 15.55 9.72 -8.14
CA THR A 199 15.59 8.98 -6.88
C THR A 199 16.80 9.42 -6.04
N ILE A 200 17.97 9.56 -6.65
CA ILE A 200 19.20 10.04 -5.98
C ILE A 200 18.98 11.44 -5.41
N ALA A 201 18.48 12.38 -6.21
CA ALA A 201 18.19 13.74 -5.77
C ALA A 201 17.16 13.80 -4.62
N ALA A 202 16.14 12.93 -4.66
CA ALA A 202 15.17 12.82 -3.58
C ALA A 202 15.81 12.28 -2.29
N THR A 203 16.69 11.29 -2.39
CA THR A 203 17.42 10.73 -1.23
C THR A 203 18.40 11.72 -0.62
N GLU A 204 19.11 12.51 -1.45
CA GLU A 204 20.01 13.56 -0.98
C GLU A 204 19.25 14.66 -0.25
N LYS A 205 18.11 15.11 -0.79
CA LYS A 205 17.24 16.09 -0.13
C LYS A 205 16.71 15.57 1.21
N MET A 206 16.37 14.29 1.29
CA MET A 206 15.93 13.66 2.55
C MET A 206 17.06 13.59 3.58
N ALA A 207 18.29 13.28 3.14
CA ALA A 207 19.46 13.28 4.01
C ALA A 207 19.75 14.69 4.55
N GLU A 208 19.71 15.71 3.70
CA GLU A 208 19.91 17.11 4.10
C GLU A 208 18.83 17.58 5.11
N GLN A 209 17.57 17.20 4.89
CA GLN A 209 16.49 17.49 5.84
C GLN A 209 16.70 16.79 7.20
N ASN A 210 17.21 15.56 7.19
CA ASN A 210 17.51 14.83 8.42
C ASN A 210 18.68 15.45 9.18
N GLU A 211 19.73 15.91 8.50
CA GLU A 211 20.84 16.63 9.13
C GLU A 211 20.36 17.95 9.76
N LYS A 212 19.58 18.76 9.02
CA LYS A 212 19.00 20.00 9.57
C LYS A 212 18.15 19.75 10.82
N ARG A 213 17.34 18.69 10.82
CA ARG A 213 16.53 18.30 12.01
C ARG A 213 17.41 17.88 13.18
N LYS A 214 18.50 17.15 12.92
CA LYS A 214 19.46 16.74 13.94
C LYS A 214 20.16 17.95 14.55
N ASP A 215 20.60 18.90 13.74
CA ASP A 215 21.27 20.12 14.20
C ASP A 215 20.31 21.01 15.00
N GLN A 216 19.08 21.20 14.53
CA GLN A 216 18.04 21.93 15.25
C GLN A 216 17.75 21.30 16.62
N LYS A 217 17.68 19.96 16.67
CA LYS A 217 17.49 19.23 17.93
C LYS A 217 18.68 19.44 18.88
N GLY A 218 19.91 19.37 18.37
CA GLY A 218 21.11 19.61 19.17
C GLY A 218 21.18 21.03 19.72
N LEU A 219 20.81 22.04 18.92
CA LEU A 219 20.72 23.44 19.37
C LEU A 219 19.67 23.63 20.47
N TYR A 220 18.50 23.02 20.32
CA TYR A 220 17.44 23.05 21.32
C TYR A 220 17.90 22.40 22.64
N GLU A 221 18.53 21.22 22.58
CA GLU A 221 19.06 20.53 23.75
C GLU A 221 20.14 21.35 24.47
N ALA A 222 21.04 22.01 23.72
CA ALA A 222 22.06 22.89 24.29
C ALA A 222 21.46 24.12 24.99
N GLN A 223 20.43 24.74 24.41
CA GLN A 223 19.72 25.86 25.05
C GLN A 223 18.99 25.42 26.31
N LYS A 224 18.35 24.24 26.28
CA LYS A 224 17.66 23.65 27.43
C LYS A 224 18.62 23.38 28.60
N LEU A 225 19.81 22.86 28.31
CA LEU A 225 20.86 22.63 29.33
C LEU A 225 21.31 23.93 30.01
N LYS A 226 21.51 25.01 29.24
CA LYS A 226 21.86 26.32 29.82
C LYS A 226 20.78 26.85 30.76
N LEU A 227 19.51 26.65 30.40
CA LEU A 227 18.39 27.11 31.21
C LEU A 227 18.29 26.33 32.53
N TYR A 228 18.54 25.02 32.50
CA TYR A 228 18.65 24.22 33.72
C TYR A 228 19.84 24.60 34.59
N GLU A 229 20.98 24.92 34.00
CA GLU A 229 22.16 25.37 34.75
C GLU A 229 21.88 26.69 35.49
N GLN A 230 21.21 27.64 34.83
CA GLN A 230 20.77 28.90 35.44
C GLN A 230 19.76 28.66 36.58
N ASP A 231 18.77 27.78 36.40
CA ASP A 231 17.80 27.45 37.45
C ASP A 231 18.47 26.84 38.69
N ILE A 232 19.43 25.93 38.47
CA ILE A 232 20.24 25.36 39.55
C ILE A 232 21.03 26.45 40.28
N GLU A 233 21.61 27.41 39.56
CA GLU A 233 22.35 28.51 40.17
C GLU A 233 21.45 29.42 41.03
N VAL A 234 20.26 29.77 40.53
CA VAL A 234 19.26 30.54 41.29
C VAL A 234 18.86 29.80 42.57
N LYS A 235 18.55 28.50 42.47
CA LYS A 235 18.22 27.66 43.63
C LYS A 235 19.35 27.60 44.65
N LYS A 236 20.61 27.50 44.21
CA LYS A 236 21.78 27.56 45.10
C LYS A 236 21.90 28.90 45.83
N ARG A 237 21.66 30.02 45.14
CA ARG A 237 21.68 31.36 45.76
C ARG A 237 20.56 31.51 46.80
N ILE A 238 19.36 31.01 46.51
CA ILE A 238 18.24 31.00 47.45
C ILE A 238 18.59 30.16 48.69
N ALA A 239 19.11 28.94 48.50
CA ALA A 239 19.51 28.08 49.60
C ALA A 239 20.56 28.74 50.50
N SER A 240 21.60 29.35 49.92
CA SER A 240 22.63 30.07 50.68
C SER A 240 22.06 31.30 51.42
N ALA A 241 21.09 32.00 50.84
CA ALA A 241 20.43 33.11 51.51
C ALA A 241 19.59 32.63 52.72
N LEU A 242 18.88 31.51 52.58
CA LEU A 242 18.12 30.88 53.67
C LEU A 242 19.04 30.40 54.79
N GLU A 243 20.18 29.76 54.47
CA GLU A 243 21.18 29.36 55.47
C GLU A 243 21.72 30.56 56.26
N LYS A 244 22.00 31.68 55.58
CA LYS A 244 22.47 32.91 56.24
C LYS A 244 21.41 33.53 57.16
N ILE A 245 20.13 33.41 56.81
CA ILE A 245 19.02 33.85 57.67
C ILE A 245 18.90 32.92 58.88
N ALA A 246 18.99 31.60 58.69
CA ALA A 246 18.93 30.62 59.76
C ALA A 246 20.11 30.72 60.74
N GLN A 247 21.30 31.12 60.29
CA GLN A 247 22.47 31.35 61.17
C GLN A 247 22.40 32.66 61.97
N LYS A 248 21.47 33.57 61.64
CA LYS A 248 21.27 34.86 62.31
C LYS A 248 20.14 34.85 63.34
N MET A 249 19.36 33.78 63.40
CA MET A 249 18.37 33.50 64.45
C MET A 249 19.01 32.63 65.54
#